data_AF-A0AAD4HLI3-F1
#
_entry.id   AF-A0AAD4HLI3-F1
#
_cell.length_a   1.000
_cell.length_b   1.000
_cell.length_c   1.000
_cell.angle_alpha   90.00
_cell.angle_beta   90.00
_cell.angle_gamma   90.00
#
_symmetry.space_group_name_H-M   'P 1'
#
loop_
_entity.id
_entity.type
_entity.pdbx_description
1 polymer ?
#
loop_
_entity_poly.entity_id
_entity_poly.type
_entity_poly.pdbx_seq_one_letter_code
_entity_poly.pdbx_strand_id
1 'polypeptide(L)'
;YTKTRKQMMKLELGQDQLQKYKPLLREQLKISTAVGDPNARGQRNESLAWFWSVEVDLGGPDQSWNEEFYRVHWLRAKALRDRWREEMLLVTLEMDWTCKFFLWK
;
A
#
# COMPACT_ATOMS: atom_id res chain seq x y z
N TYR A 1 -10.91 19.39 7.91
CA TYR A 1 -11.34 18.03 7.50
C TYR A 1 -12.33 17.38 8.46
N THR A 2 -11.98 17.06 9.70
CA THR A 2 -12.89 16.32 10.62
C THR A 2 -14.21 17.06 10.86
N LYS A 3 -14.16 18.38 11.05
CA LYS A 3 -15.34 19.24 11.15
C LYS A 3 -16.17 19.23 9.86
N THR A 4 -15.55 19.39 8.71
CA THR A 4 -16.24 19.39 7.41
C THR A 4 -16.86 18.04 7.08
N ARG A 5 -16.17 16.92 7.32
CA ARG A 5 -16.71 15.56 7.14
C ARG A 5 -17.93 15.29 8.03
N LYS A 6 -17.90 15.76 9.29
CA LYS A 6 -19.07 15.69 10.19
C LYS A 6 -20.26 16.47 9.62
N GLN A 7 -20.03 17.62 9.00
CA GLN A 7 -21.09 18.37 8.33
C GLN A 7 -21.57 17.66 7.06
N MET A 8 -20.66 17.06 6.27
CA MET A 8 -21.04 16.26 5.10
C MET A 8 -21.96 15.09 5.46
N MET A 9 -21.68 14.43 6.59
CA MET A 9 -22.54 13.39 7.15
C MET A 9 -23.91 13.92 7.59
N LYS A 10 -23.96 15.14 8.16
CA LYS A 10 -25.22 15.78 8.58
C LYS A 10 -26.08 16.26 7.42
N LEU A 11 -25.45 16.60 6.30
CA LEU A 11 -26.12 17.12 5.10
C LEU A 11 -26.56 16.00 4.14
N GLU A 12 -26.42 14.72 4.54
CA GLU A 12 -26.74 13.54 3.71
C GLU A 12 -26.17 13.61 2.29
N LEU A 13 -24.96 14.16 2.14
CA LEU A 13 -24.28 14.15 0.87
C LEU A 13 -24.13 12.71 0.39
N GLY A 14 -24.36 12.50 -0.92
CA GLY A 14 -24.44 11.19 -1.55
C GLY A 14 -23.35 10.24 -1.08
N GLN A 15 -23.72 8.96 -0.87
CA GLN A 15 -22.84 7.93 -0.33
C GLN A 15 -21.49 7.86 -1.05
N ASP A 16 -21.45 8.19 -2.34
CA ASP A 16 -20.25 8.29 -3.17
C ASP A 16 -19.21 9.27 -2.60
N GLN A 17 -19.63 10.43 -2.10
CA GLN A 17 -18.72 11.42 -1.49
C GLN A 17 -18.21 10.92 -0.12
N LEU A 18 -19.03 10.19 0.61
CA LEU A 18 -18.66 9.62 1.92
C LEU A 18 -17.70 8.43 1.79
N GLN A 19 -17.84 7.62 0.74
CA GLN A 19 -16.91 6.53 0.42
C GLN A 19 -15.54 7.06 0.00
N LYS A 20 -15.53 8.17 -0.73
CA LYS A 20 -14.32 8.84 -1.17
C LYS A 20 -13.56 9.51 -0.02
N TYR A 21 -14.25 10.26 0.84
CA TYR A 21 -13.66 10.96 1.98
C TYR A 21 -13.76 10.12 3.26
N LYS A 22 -12.86 9.13 3.39
CA LYS A 22 -12.78 8.20 4.54
C LYS A 22 -12.35 8.92 5.84
N PRO A 23 -12.56 8.34 7.03
CA PRO A 23 -12.07 8.94 8.26
C PRO A 23 -10.53 8.99 8.27
N LEU A 24 -9.96 10.09 8.78
CA LEU A 24 -8.52 10.20 9.00
C LEU A 24 -8.17 9.51 10.32
N LEU A 25 -7.42 8.41 10.24
CA LEU A 25 -6.87 7.74 11.41
C LEU A 25 -5.51 8.35 11.77
N ARG A 26 -5.19 8.39 13.06
CA ARG A 26 -3.91 8.94 13.54
C ARG A 26 -2.71 8.14 13.03
N GLU A 27 -2.91 6.85 12.79
CA GLU A 27 -1.91 5.95 12.22
C GLU A 27 -1.53 6.31 10.78
N GLN A 28 -2.50 6.83 10.01
CA GLN A 28 -2.32 7.24 8.60
C GLN A 28 -1.66 8.62 8.46
N LEU A 29 -1.58 9.38 9.56
CA LEU A 29 -0.95 10.70 9.62
C LEU A 29 0.53 10.62 9.99
N LYS A 30 1.09 9.42 10.13
CA LYS A 30 2.54 9.24 10.27
C LYS A 30 3.21 9.63 8.95
N ILE A 31 4.27 10.41 9.03
CA ILE A 31 5.06 10.81 7.87
C ILE A 31 5.61 9.53 7.25
N SER A 32 5.24 9.25 6.00
CA SER A 32 5.92 8.24 5.21
C SER A 32 7.32 8.75 4.93
N THR A 33 8.31 8.26 5.67
CA THR A 33 9.71 8.60 5.44
C THR A 33 10.22 8.05 4.11
N ALA A 34 9.40 7.33 3.33
CA ALA A 34 9.81 6.65 2.09
C ALA A 34 10.38 7.60 1.02
N VAL A 35 10.05 8.90 1.08
CA VAL A 35 10.60 9.93 0.18
C VAL A 35 11.95 10.47 0.69
N GLY A 36 12.14 10.57 2.01
CA GLY A 36 13.35 11.15 2.61
C GLY A 36 14.44 10.12 2.96
N ASP A 37 14.05 8.90 3.31
CA ASP A 37 14.92 7.74 3.53
C ASP A 37 14.23 6.50 2.96
N PRO A 38 14.51 6.17 1.69
CA PRO A 38 13.91 5.02 1.02
C PRO A 38 14.22 3.68 1.72
N ASN A 39 15.30 3.61 2.51
CA ASN A 39 15.80 2.38 3.14
C ASN A 39 15.51 2.34 4.65
N ALA A 40 14.68 3.24 5.18
CA ALA A 40 14.32 3.25 6.58
C ALA A 40 13.73 1.90 7.04
N ARG A 41 14.29 1.37 8.12
CA ARG A 41 13.90 0.07 8.70
C ARG A 41 12.47 0.17 9.27
N GLY A 42 11.58 -0.75 8.86
CA GLY A 42 10.20 -0.82 9.34
C GLY A 42 9.14 -0.37 8.32
N GLN A 43 9.52 0.29 7.22
CA GLN A 43 8.58 0.69 6.16
C GLN A 43 8.10 -0.46 5.26
N ARG A 44 8.66 -1.66 5.45
CA ARG A 44 8.46 -2.83 4.57
C ARG A 44 6.99 -3.27 4.43
N ASN A 45 6.16 -3.02 5.45
CA ASN A 45 4.75 -3.41 5.50
C ASN A 45 3.80 -2.21 5.61
N GLU A 46 4.28 -0.98 5.44
CA GLU A 46 3.41 0.19 5.59
C GLU A 46 2.48 0.32 4.39
N SER A 47 1.18 0.23 4.65
CA SER A 47 0.15 0.53 3.64
C SER A 47 0.02 2.03 3.49
N LEU A 48 -0.04 2.51 2.24
CA LEU A 48 -0.27 3.91 1.96
C LEU A 48 -1.63 4.37 2.51
N ALA A 49 -1.67 5.57 3.10
CA ALA A 49 -2.92 6.14 3.56
C ALA A 49 -3.87 6.44 2.38
N TRP A 50 -5.18 6.22 2.60
CA TRP A 50 -6.20 6.35 1.56
C TRP A 50 -6.28 7.75 0.92
N PHE A 51 -5.89 8.80 1.65
CA PHE A 51 -6.02 10.18 1.14
C PHE A 51 -5.01 10.48 0.04
N TRP A 52 -3.92 9.72 -0.06
CA TRP A 52 -3.02 9.81 -1.19
C TRP A 52 -3.77 9.38 -2.47
N SER A 53 -4.41 8.20 -2.47
CA SER A 53 -5.08 7.67 -3.68
C SER A 53 -6.30 8.47 -4.16
N VAL A 54 -6.78 9.46 -3.39
CA VAL A 54 -7.97 10.26 -3.73
C VAL A 54 -7.82 11.05 -5.02
N GLU A 55 -6.62 11.58 -5.31
CA GLU A 55 -6.39 12.37 -6.53
C GLU A 55 -6.33 11.51 -7.80
N VAL A 56 -5.81 10.28 -7.68
CA VAL A 56 -5.78 9.30 -8.77
C VAL A 56 -7.21 8.87 -9.13
N ASP A 57 -8.05 8.63 -8.14
CA ASP A 57 -9.47 8.29 -8.33
C ASP A 57 -10.30 9.44 -8.93
N LEU A 58 -9.77 10.67 -8.89
CA LEU A 58 -10.46 11.90 -9.27
C LEU A 58 -10.16 12.39 -10.68
N GLY A 59 -9.14 11.83 -11.35
CA GLY A 59 -8.68 12.34 -12.64
C GLY A 59 -8.19 13.80 -12.57
N GLY A 60 -7.58 14.19 -11.44
CA GLY A 60 -7.09 15.56 -11.23
C GLY A 60 -6.00 15.96 -12.25
N PRO A 61 -5.95 17.23 -12.69
CA PRO A 61 -5.15 17.68 -13.83
C PRO A 61 -3.65 17.92 -13.55
N ASP A 62 -3.15 17.67 -12.34
CA ASP A 62 -1.74 17.84 -12.02
C ASP A 62 -1.23 16.65 -11.21
N GLN A 63 -0.59 15.70 -11.90
CA GLN A 63 -0.11 14.42 -11.35
C GLN A 63 1.41 14.40 -11.15
N SER A 64 2.13 15.46 -11.54
CA SER A 64 3.60 15.46 -11.66
C SER A 64 4.34 15.06 -10.37
N TRP A 65 4.01 15.66 -9.22
CA TRP A 65 4.67 15.32 -7.95
C TRP A 65 4.24 13.95 -7.40
N ASN A 66 3.00 13.56 -7.65
CA ASN A 66 2.44 12.31 -7.12
C ASN A 66 2.84 11.09 -7.95
N GLU A 67 3.17 11.26 -9.24
CA GLU A 67 3.56 10.19 -10.16
C GLU A 67 4.81 9.43 -9.69
N GLU A 68 5.87 10.13 -9.28
CA GLU A 68 7.08 9.49 -8.77
C GLU A 68 6.80 8.72 -7.48
N PHE A 69 6.02 9.33 -6.60
CA PHE A 69 5.60 8.71 -5.34
C PHE A 69 4.81 7.42 -5.60
N TYR A 70 3.84 7.42 -6.51
CA TYR A 70 3.10 6.22 -6.90
C TYR A 70 3.95 5.17 -7.58
N ARG A 71 4.83 5.60 -8.50
CA ARG A 71 5.73 4.71 -9.22
C ARG A 71 6.64 3.95 -8.26
N VAL A 72 7.22 4.63 -7.26
CA VAL A 72 8.07 4.01 -6.24
C VAL A 72 7.26 3.01 -5.39
N HIS A 73 6.07 3.38 -4.93
CA HIS A 73 5.22 2.48 -4.15
C HIS A 73 4.77 1.25 -4.95
N TRP A 74 4.40 1.44 -6.22
CA TRP A 74 4.05 0.36 -7.13
C TRP A 74 5.23 -0.59 -7.39
N LEU A 75 6.43 -0.05 -7.64
CA LEU A 75 7.64 -0.86 -7.84
C LEU A 75 7.95 -1.70 -6.60
N ARG A 76 7.79 -1.15 -5.39
CA ARG A 76 7.96 -1.88 -4.12
C ARG A 76 6.93 -3.00 -3.97
N ALA A 77 5.66 -2.71 -4.21
CA ALA A 77 4.58 -3.70 -4.13
C ALA A 77 4.80 -4.84 -5.14
N LYS A 78 5.23 -4.50 -6.36
CA LYS A 78 5.61 -5.46 -7.39
C LYS A 78 6.78 -6.34 -6.94
N ALA A 79 7.87 -5.75 -6.46
CA ALA A 79 9.04 -6.48 -5.99
C ALA A 79 8.70 -7.42 -4.81
N LEU A 80 7.84 -6.98 -3.88
CA LEU A 80 7.38 -7.82 -2.77
C LEU A 80 6.60 -9.04 -3.26
N ARG A 81 5.66 -8.83 -4.19
CA ARG A 81 4.88 -9.90 -4.81
C ARG A 81 5.78 -10.88 -5.56
N ASP A 82 6.73 -10.37 -6.35
CA ASP A 82 7.62 -11.21 -7.14
C ASP A 82 8.51 -12.06 -6.21
N ARG A 83 9.03 -11.48 -5.11
CA ARG A 83 9.77 -12.24 -4.07
C ARG A 83 8.91 -13.31 -3.40
N TRP A 84 7.67 -13.00 -3.02
CA TRP A 84 6.77 -14.01 -2.44
C TRP A 84 6.49 -15.16 -3.39
N ARG A 85 6.41 -14.88 -4.69
CA ARG A 85 6.26 -15.92 -5.71
C ARG A 85 7.50 -16.81 -5.80
N GLU A 86 8.70 -16.22 -5.73
CA GLU A 86 9.96 -16.96 -5.66
C GLU A 86 10.05 -17.81 -4.39
N GLU A 87 9.77 -17.23 -3.22
CA GLU A 87 9.77 -17.92 -1.93
C GLU A 87 8.82 -19.13 -1.94
N MET A 88 7.61 -18.98 -2.49
CA MET A 88 6.67 -20.10 -2.64
C MET A 88 7.26 -21.24 -3.48
N LEU A 89 7.90 -20.92 -4.61
CA LEU A 89 8.52 -21.91 -5.48
C LEU A 89 9.71 -22.59 -4.79
N LEU A 90 10.59 -21.82 -4.16
CA LEU A 90 11.75 -22.34 -3.42
C LEU A 90 11.31 -23.27 -2.29
N VAL A 91 10.34 -22.87 -1.47
CA VAL A 91 9.81 -23.70 -0.37
C VAL A 91 9.26 -25.02 -0.88
N THR A 92 8.52 -25.02 -2.00
CA THR A 92 8.01 -26.28 -2.58
C THR A 92 9.13 -27.20 -3.07
N LEU A 93 10.18 -26.65 -3.68
CA LEU A 93 11.33 -27.41 -4.13
C LEU A 93 12.15 -27.95 -2.96
N GLU A 94 12.36 -27.14 -1.92
CA GLU A 94 13.05 -27.55 -0.70
C GLU A 94 12.30 -28.69 0.02
N MET A 95 10.97 -28.65 0.08
CA MET A 95 10.16 -29.74 0.63
C MET A 95 10.33 -31.04 -0.17
N ASP A 96 10.31 -30.97 -1.50
CA ASP A 96 10.52 -32.15 -2.35
C ASP A 96 11.95 -32.71 -2.20
N TRP A 97 12.96 -31.84 -2.17
CA TRP A 97 14.35 -32.25 -1.98
C TRP A 97 14.61 -32.86 -0.60
N THR A 98 14.01 -32.31 0.46
CA THR A 98 14.13 -32.90 1.80
C THR A 98 13.52 -34.30 1.85
N CYS A 99 12.33 -34.51 1.28
CA CYS A 99 11.75 -35.86 1.16
C CYS A 99 12.67 -36.83 0.39
N LYS A 100 13.17 -36.42 -0.77
CA LYS A 100 14.08 -37.24 -1.59
C LYS A 100 15.39 -37.57 -0.87
N PHE A 101 15.94 -36.62 -0.12
CA PHE A 101 17.16 -36.82 0.67
C PHE A 101 17.00 -37.93 1.71
N PHE A 102 15.85 -37.98 2.41
CA PHE A 102 15.58 -39.04 3.39
C PHE A 102 15.21 -40.39 2.75
N LEU A 103 14.65 -40.40 1.53
CA LEU A 103 14.32 -41.63 0.80
C LEU A 103 15.53 -42.28 0.11
N TRP A 104 16.55 -41.50 -0.23
CA TRP A 104 17.77 -42.00 -0.86
C TRP A 104 18.75 -42.64 0.14
N LYS A 105 18.54 -42.41 1.44
CA LYS A 105 19.35 -42.95 2.53
C LYS A 105 18.72 -44.23 3.10
#